data_AF-A0A1V1PGC0-F1
#
_entry.id   AF-A0A1V1PGC0-F1
#
_cell.length_a   1.000
_cell.length_b   1.000
_cell.length_c   1.000
_cell.angle_alpha   90.00
_cell.angle_beta   90.00
_cell.angle_gamma   90.00
#
_symmetry.space_group_name_H-M   'P 1'
#
loop_
_entity.id
_entity.type
_entity.pdbx_description
1 polymer ?
#
loop_
_entity_poly.entity_id
_entity_poly.type
_entity_poly.pdbx_seq_one_letter_code
_entity_poly.pdbx_strand_id
1 'polypeptide(L)'
;MTISYANPQKYIKDMYELGAITFLYHKKKQTYYQVDLFKHTLIKKNPAHLQGYSRFIRVITDFCWDIQKQQYASQLHTSYDHLKLYLIIPEKLENLWLGHQLKLFQKYGIEQKDIINVTARFANKKLKLTSVNMAAGTKIIKDISGI
;
A
#
# COMPACT_ATOMS: atom_id res chain seq x y z
N MET A 1 -10.21 3.51 -0.27
CA MET A 1 -9.68 2.91 -1.52
C MET A 1 -8.85 1.68 -1.14
N THR A 2 -9.22 0.51 -1.63
CA THR A 2 -8.56 -0.77 -1.33
C THR A 2 -8.10 -1.38 -2.63
N ILE A 3 -6.80 -1.57 -2.79
CA ILE A 3 -6.24 -2.20 -3.99
C ILE A 3 -6.04 -3.68 -3.71
N SER A 4 -6.66 -4.54 -4.52
CA SER A 4 -6.57 -6.00 -4.41
C SER A 4 -5.56 -6.55 -5.43
N TYR A 5 -4.74 -7.52 -5.03
CA TYR A 5 -3.68 -8.11 -5.85
C TYR A 5 -3.71 -9.64 -5.75
N ALA A 6 -3.52 -10.34 -6.87
CA ALA A 6 -3.55 -11.80 -6.90
C ALA A 6 -2.37 -12.48 -6.19
N ASN A 7 -1.23 -11.78 -6.05
CA ASN A 7 -0.04 -12.29 -5.34
C ASN A 7 0.52 -11.19 -4.42
N PRO A 8 0.21 -11.23 -3.12
CA PRO A 8 0.66 -10.21 -2.16
C PRO A 8 2.19 -10.09 -2.04
N GLN A 9 2.92 -11.21 -2.12
CA GLN A 9 4.39 -11.19 -2.05
C GLN A 9 5.02 -10.47 -3.24
N LYS A 10 4.55 -10.79 -4.46
CA LYS A 10 5.01 -10.10 -5.67
C LYS A 10 4.69 -8.60 -5.59
N TYR A 11 3.49 -8.25 -5.14
CA TYR A 11 3.10 -6.86 -4.96
C TYR A 11 4.06 -6.11 -4.03
N ILE A 12 4.38 -6.65 -2.85
CA ILE A 12 5.34 -5.99 -1.94
C ILE A 12 6.73 -5.85 -2.59
N LYS A 13 7.21 -6.86 -3.34
CA LYS A 13 8.49 -6.75 -4.07
C LYS A 13 8.46 -5.63 -5.11
N ASP A 14 7.43 -5.59 -5.95
CA ASP A 14 7.25 -4.55 -6.97
C ASP A 14 7.20 -3.16 -6.31
N MET A 15 6.55 -3.04 -5.14
CA MET A 15 6.49 -1.79 -4.38
C MET A 15 7.85 -1.37 -3.82
N TYR A 16 8.66 -2.32 -3.33
CA TYR A 16 10.03 -2.04 -2.89
C TYR A 16 10.92 -1.56 -4.02
N GLU A 17 10.78 -2.12 -5.24
CA GLU A 17 11.49 -1.61 -6.42
C GLU A 17 11.14 -0.15 -6.73
N LEU A 18 9.94 0.29 -6.35
CA LEU A 18 9.46 1.67 -6.50
C LEU A 18 9.83 2.57 -5.30
N GLY A 19 10.65 2.08 -4.37
CA GLY A 19 11.10 2.82 -3.19
C GLY A 19 10.10 2.83 -2.04
N ALA A 20 9.07 1.98 -2.07
CA ALA A 20 8.21 1.80 -0.91
C ALA A 20 8.96 1.12 0.24
N ILE A 21 8.51 1.37 1.45
CA ILE A 21 9.05 0.78 2.67
C ILE A 21 7.91 0.27 3.55
N THR A 22 8.19 -0.72 4.40
CA THR A 22 7.23 -1.21 5.37
C THR A 22 7.62 -0.84 6.80
N PHE A 23 6.59 -0.62 7.60
CA PHE A 23 6.71 -0.35 9.03
C PHE A 23 5.84 -1.28 9.83
N LEU A 24 6.37 -1.70 10.96
CA LEU A 24 5.61 -2.31 12.03
C LEU A 24 5.27 -1.24 13.06
N TYR A 25 3.99 -0.98 13.25
CA TYR A 25 3.49 -0.09 14.30
C TYR A 25 3.05 -0.88 15.51
N HIS A 26 3.66 -0.56 16.66
CA HIS A 26 3.30 -1.14 17.95
C HIS A 26 2.28 -0.24 18.66
N LYS A 27 1.01 -0.65 18.69
CA LYS A 27 -0.11 0.14 19.24
C LYS A 27 0.11 0.56 20.71
N LYS A 28 0.45 -0.40 21.57
CA LYS A 28 0.61 -0.16 23.02
C LYS A 28 1.74 0.84 23.34
N LYS A 29 2.87 0.73 22.63
CA LYS A 29 4.06 1.58 22.83
C LYS A 29 4.09 2.81 21.92
N GLN A 30 3.12 2.96 21.02
CA GLN A 30 3.05 4.01 19.99
C GLN A 30 4.38 4.21 19.24
N THR A 31 5.05 3.10 18.89
CA THR A 31 6.40 3.11 18.29
C THR A 31 6.39 2.49 16.90
N TYR A 32 7.24 2.99 16.01
CA TYR A 32 7.45 2.48 14.66
C TYR A 32 8.78 1.75 14.53
N TYR A 33 8.77 0.64 13.81
CA TYR A 33 9.96 -0.09 13.41
C TYR A 33 9.91 -0.25 11.89
N GLN A 34 10.97 0.15 11.20
CA GLN A 34 11.11 -0.21 9.80
C GLN A 34 11.45 -1.68 9.71
N VAL A 35 10.77 -2.39 8.82
CA VAL A 35 10.99 -3.81 8.59
C VAL A 35 11.23 -4.08 7.12
N ASP A 36 12.01 -5.12 6.82
CA ASP A 36 12.05 -5.73 5.49
C ASP A 36 11.39 -7.11 5.58
N LEU A 37 10.18 -7.21 5.03
CA LEU A 37 9.37 -8.43 5.00
C LEU A 37 10.05 -9.65 4.34
N PHE A 38 11.11 -9.45 3.56
CA PHE A 38 11.87 -10.55 2.95
C PHE A 38 13.19 -10.87 3.66
N LYS A 39 13.67 -9.98 4.54
CA LYS A 39 14.98 -10.13 5.22
C LYS A 39 14.88 -10.31 6.73
N HIS A 40 13.66 -10.36 7.29
CA HIS A 40 13.39 -10.51 8.73
C HIS A 40 14.15 -9.49 9.61
N THR A 41 14.46 -8.31 9.06
CA THR A 41 15.19 -7.27 9.78
C THR A 41 14.21 -6.30 10.41
N LEU A 42 14.51 -5.88 11.64
CA LEU A 42 13.69 -4.95 12.41
C LEU A 42 14.56 -3.82 12.96
N ILE A 43 14.36 -2.62 12.44
CA ILE A 43 15.16 -1.43 12.79
C ILE A 43 14.22 -0.39 13.38
N LYS A 44 14.44 -0.01 14.65
CA LYS A 44 13.68 1.07 15.27
C LYS A 44 13.95 2.38 14.52
N LYS A 45 12.89 3.09 14.12
CA LYS A 45 13.01 4.37 13.39
C LYS A 45 12.24 5.48 14.09
N ASN A 46 12.79 6.68 14.04
CA ASN A 46 12.08 7.91 14.37
C ASN A 46 11.07 8.25 13.24
N PRO A 47 9.81 8.63 13.54
CA PRO A 47 8.85 9.14 12.55
C PRO A 47 9.37 10.24 11.62
N ALA A 48 10.37 11.03 12.05
CA ALA A 48 11.01 12.05 11.20
C ALA A 48 11.62 11.47 9.90
N HIS A 49 11.99 10.18 9.89
CA HIS A 49 12.46 9.50 8.67
C HIS A 49 11.38 9.26 7.61
N LEU A 50 10.12 9.58 7.91
CA LEU A 50 9.00 9.50 6.96
C LEU A 50 8.88 10.76 6.07
N GLN A 51 9.76 11.76 6.23
CA GLN A 51 9.77 12.92 5.34
C GLN A 51 10.03 12.48 3.88
N GLY A 52 9.18 12.95 2.95
CA GLY A 52 9.22 12.54 1.55
C GLY A 52 8.43 11.26 1.22
N TYR A 53 7.80 10.64 2.22
CA TYR A 53 6.85 9.55 2.02
C TYR A 53 5.40 10.04 2.11
N SER A 54 4.52 9.31 1.43
CA SER A 54 3.09 9.55 1.38
C SER A 54 2.45 9.53 2.77
N ARG A 55 1.51 10.45 3.00
CA ARG A 55 0.64 10.46 4.19
C ARG A 55 -0.41 9.34 4.15
N PHE A 56 -0.64 8.72 3.00
CA PHE A 56 -1.56 7.61 2.84
C PHE A 56 -0.89 6.30 3.29
N ILE A 57 -1.23 5.88 4.50
CA ILE A 57 -0.73 4.62 5.08
C ILE A 57 -1.61 3.47 4.61
N ARG A 58 -1.01 2.46 3.97
CA ARG A 58 -1.69 1.24 3.55
C ARG A 58 -1.46 0.16 4.59
N VAL A 59 -2.53 -0.41 5.15
CA VAL A 59 -2.42 -1.52 6.10
C VAL A 59 -2.28 -2.83 5.33
N ILE A 60 -1.26 -3.61 5.64
CA ILE A 60 -1.07 -4.96 5.11
C ILE A 60 -1.81 -5.93 6.04
N THR A 61 -2.78 -6.66 5.49
CA THR A 61 -3.59 -7.65 6.22
C THR A 61 -3.53 -9.03 5.57
N ASP A 62 -2.67 -9.23 4.57
CA ASP A 62 -2.56 -10.50 3.86
C ASP A 62 -1.99 -11.60 4.75
N PHE A 63 -2.70 -12.73 4.86
CA PHE A 63 -2.36 -13.86 5.73
C PHE A 63 -0.93 -14.40 5.51
N CYS A 64 -0.38 -14.24 4.30
CA CYS A 64 0.96 -14.71 3.97
C CYS A 64 2.08 -14.04 4.80
N TRP A 65 1.77 -12.93 5.50
CA TRP A 65 2.70 -12.22 6.38
C TRP A 65 2.49 -12.51 7.87
N ASP A 66 1.55 -13.38 8.22
CA ASP A 66 1.22 -13.66 9.62
C ASP A 66 2.38 -14.29 10.37
N ILE A 67 3.12 -15.21 9.73
CA ILE A 67 4.30 -15.85 10.31
C ILE A 67 5.37 -14.80 10.65
N GLN A 68 5.68 -13.89 9.72
CA GLN A 68 6.65 -12.82 9.95
C GLN A 68 6.19 -11.89 11.07
N LYS A 69 4.91 -11.50 11.08
CA LYS A 69 4.35 -10.65 12.12
C LYS A 69 4.37 -11.32 13.50
N GLN A 70 4.16 -12.64 13.56
CA GLN A 70 4.29 -13.44 14.79
C GLN A 70 5.75 -13.46 15.29
N GLN A 71 6.71 -13.61 14.39
CA GLN A 71 8.13 -13.54 14.74
C GLN A 71 8.51 -12.17 15.30
N TYR A 72 8.05 -11.07 14.69
CA TYR A 72 8.27 -9.73 15.23
C TYR A 72 7.58 -9.53 16.60
N ALA A 73 6.40 -10.10 16.81
CA ALA A 73 5.72 -10.07 18.10
C ALA A 73 6.56 -10.73 19.19
N SER A 74 7.15 -11.89 18.88
CA SER A 74 8.08 -12.60 19.76
C SER A 74 9.33 -11.76 20.07
N GLN A 75 9.99 -11.20 19.05
CA GLN A 75 11.18 -10.35 19.22
C GLN A 75 10.92 -9.10 20.07
N LEU A 76 9.71 -8.53 19.97
CA LEU A 76 9.32 -7.32 20.70
C LEU A 76 8.64 -7.60 22.05
N HIS A 77 8.52 -8.88 22.44
CA HIS A 77 7.81 -9.34 23.62
C HIS A 77 6.39 -8.73 23.74
N THR A 78 5.60 -8.83 22.66
CA THR A 78 4.22 -8.31 22.59
C THR A 78 3.27 -9.30 21.91
N SER A 79 1.97 -9.07 22.03
CA SER A 79 0.96 -9.78 21.23
C SER A 79 0.97 -9.33 19.76
N TYR A 80 0.73 -10.29 18.87
CA TYR A 80 0.46 -10.11 17.45
C TYR A 80 -0.62 -9.02 17.19
N ASP A 81 -1.67 -8.97 18.01
CA ASP A 81 -2.80 -8.04 17.84
C ASP A 81 -2.43 -6.57 18.10
N HIS A 82 -1.34 -6.35 18.86
CA HIS A 82 -0.80 -5.03 19.12
C HIS A 82 0.08 -4.51 17.98
N LEU A 83 0.36 -5.35 16.98
CA LEU A 83 1.16 -4.97 15.83
C LEU A 83 0.27 -4.72 14.62
N LYS A 84 0.59 -3.65 13.87
CA LYS A 84 0.05 -3.41 12.54
C LYS A 84 1.19 -3.27 11.56
N LEU A 85 1.06 -3.92 10.41
CA LEU A 85 2.02 -3.82 9.34
C LEU A 85 1.52 -2.80 8.33
N TYR A 86 2.37 -1.84 7.99
CA TYR A 86 2.07 -0.73 7.11
C TYR A 86 3.01 -0.74 5.92
N LEU A 87 2.49 -0.37 4.76
CA LEU A 87 3.22 -0.04 3.56
C LEU A 87 3.08 1.46 3.30
N ILE A 88 4.20 2.13 3.12
CA ILE A 88 4.25 3.56 2.80
C ILE A 88 5.10 3.72 1.54
N ILE A 89 4.63 4.55 0.61
CA ILE A 89 5.29 4.80 -0.66
C ILE A 89 5.87 6.22 -0.71
N PRO A 90 6.85 6.51 -1.57
CA PRO A 90 7.34 7.87 -1.77
C PRO A 90 6.22 8.84 -2.17
N GLU A 91 6.22 10.05 -1.62
CA GLU A 91 5.20 11.06 -1.88
C GLU A 91 5.13 11.44 -3.37
N LYS A 92 6.29 11.52 -4.03
CA LYS A 92 6.36 11.77 -5.48
C LYS A 92 5.61 10.70 -6.28
N LEU A 93 5.73 9.43 -5.89
CA LEU A 93 5.05 8.33 -6.56
C LEU A 93 3.55 8.37 -6.29
N GLU A 94 3.14 8.64 -5.05
CA GLU A 94 1.73 8.82 -4.70
C GLU A 94 1.08 9.95 -5.52
N ASN A 95 1.74 11.10 -5.62
CA ASN A 95 1.23 12.24 -6.39
C ASN A 95 1.09 11.92 -7.88
N LEU A 96 2.04 11.16 -8.44
CA LEU A 96 1.96 10.67 -9.80
C LEU A 96 0.73 9.76 -9.99
N TRP A 97 0.55 8.79 -9.10
CA TRP A 97 -0.60 7.88 -9.15
C TRP A 97 -1.93 8.61 -9.01
N LEU A 98 -2.05 9.51 -8.03
CA LEU A 98 -3.25 10.33 -7.85
C LEU A 98 -3.53 11.17 -9.10
N GLY A 99 -2.51 11.85 -9.64
CA GLY A 99 -2.65 12.63 -10.86
C GLY A 99 -3.13 11.81 -12.07
N HIS A 100 -2.64 10.57 -12.20
CA HIS A 100 -3.07 9.64 -13.25
C HIS A 100 -4.50 9.14 -13.06
N GLN A 101 -4.87 8.79 -11.83
CA GLN A 101 -6.24 8.39 -11.48
C GLN A 101 -7.23 9.50 -11.82
N LEU A 102 -6.94 10.74 -11.44
CA LEU A 102 -7.78 11.90 -11.71
C LEU A 102 -7.97 12.12 -13.22
N LYS A 103 -6.90 12.01 -14.02
CA LYS A 103 -6.98 12.11 -15.48
C LYS A 103 -7.86 11.02 -16.09
N LEU A 104 -7.75 9.79 -15.58
CA LEU A 104 -8.60 8.69 -16.03
C LEU A 104 -10.07 8.93 -15.65
N PHE A 105 -10.35 9.34 -14.42
CA PHE A 105 -11.73 9.61 -13.99
C PHE A 105 -12.38 10.71 -14.85
N GLN A 106 -11.65 11.80 -15.12
CA GLN A 106 -12.11 12.85 -16.03
C GLN A 106 -12.39 12.30 -17.44
N LYS A 107 -11.47 11.49 -17.99
CA LYS A 107 -11.64 10.86 -19.31
C LYS A 107 -12.89 9.99 -19.40
N TYR A 108 -13.24 9.30 -18.31
CA TYR A 108 -14.39 8.39 -18.26
C TYR A 108 -15.67 9.03 -17.70
N GLY A 109 -15.67 10.34 -17.41
CA GLY A 109 -16.81 11.07 -16.85
C GLY A 109 -17.19 10.59 -15.45
N ILE A 110 -16.21 10.17 -14.64
CA ILE A 110 -16.43 9.67 -13.29
C ILE A 110 -16.18 10.81 -12.29
N GLU A 111 -17.20 11.14 -11.49
CA GLU A 111 -17.03 12.09 -10.40
C GLU A 111 -16.49 11.39 -9.15
N GLN A 112 -15.55 12.04 -8.44
CA GLN A 112 -14.89 11.45 -7.28
C GLN A 112 -15.87 11.07 -6.16
N LYS A 113 -16.93 11.87 -5.98
CA LYS A 113 -17.94 11.65 -4.93
C LYS A 113 -18.70 10.32 -5.09
N ASP A 114 -18.72 9.78 -6.32
CA ASP A 114 -19.44 8.54 -6.63
C ASP A 114 -18.55 7.29 -6.48
N ILE A 115 -17.24 7.48 -6.28
CA ILE A 115 -16.26 6.40 -6.23
C ILE A 115 -16.25 5.74 -4.84
N ILE A 116 -16.58 4.45 -4.81
CA ILE A 116 -16.48 3.61 -3.61
C ILE A 116 -15.10 2.97 -3.54
N ASN A 117 -14.66 2.35 -4.64
CA ASN A 117 -13.37 1.69 -4.71
C ASN A 117 -12.75 1.76 -6.11
N VAL A 118 -11.42 1.68 -6.17
CA VAL A 118 -10.64 1.61 -7.41
C VAL A 118 -9.83 0.33 -7.38
N THR A 119 -9.98 -0.49 -8.42
CA THR A 119 -9.15 -1.68 -8.63
C THR A 119 -8.02 -1.32 -9.58
N ALA A 120 -6.80 -1.69 -9.21
CA ALA A 120 -5.62 -1.50 -10.03
C ALA A 120 -4.74 -2.76 -9.99
N ARG A 121 -3.89 -2.91 -11.00
CA ARG A 121 -2.90 -3.99 -11.08
C ARG A 121 -1.55 -3.45 -11.49
N PHE A 122 -0.49 -4.09 -11.05
CA PHE A 122 0.84 -3.90 -11.63
C PHE A 122 0.97 -4.75 -12.89
N ALA A 123 1.34 -4.12 -14.00
CA ALA A 123 1.70 -4.80 -15.24
C ALA A 123 2.87 -4.07 -15.90
N ASN A 124 3.93 -4.79 -16.25
CA ASN A 124 5.15 -4.24 -16.83
C ASN A 124 5.76 -3.11 -15.98
N LYS A 125 5.84 -3.32 -14.66
CA LYS A 125 6.31 -2.34 -13.65
C LYS A 125 5.49 -1.06 -13.54
N LYS A 126 4.32 -1.00 -14.18
CA LYS A 126 3.41 0.13 -14.11
C LYS A 126 2.14 -0.21 -13.36
N LEU A 127 1.67 0.70 -12.52
CA LEU A 127 0.34 0.63 -11.93
C LEU A 127 -0.69 1.01 -12.99
N LYS A 128 -1.62 0.10 -13.26
CA LYS A 128 -2.70 0.27 -14.22
C LYS A 128 -4.05 0.14 -13.54
N LEU A 129 -4.93 1.10 -13.76
CA LEU A 129 -6.32 1.03 -13.29
C LEU A 129 -7.10 0.04 -14.16
N THR A 130 -7.85 -0.86 -13.52
CA THR A 130 -8.66 -1.87 -14.22
C THR A 130 -10.15 -1.59 -14.10
N SER A 131 -10.62 -1.15 -12.94
CA SER A 131 -12.02 -0.80 -12.74
C SER A 131 -12.22 0.21 -11.62
N VAL A 132 -13.34 0.92 -11.70
CA VAL A 132 -13.83 1.82 -10.65
C VAL A 132 -15.21 1.35 -10.25
N ASN A 133 -15.38 1.02 -8.97
CA ASN A 133 -16.67 0.67 -8.39
C ASN A 133 -17.31 1.94 -7.84
N MET A 134 -18.50 2.24 -8.31
CA MET A 134 -19.31 3.40 -7.94
C MET A 134 -20.63 2.92 -7.36
N ALA A 135 -21.38 3.79 -6.70
CA ALA A 135 -22.71 3.46 -6.18
C ALA A 135 -23.68 2.98 -7.29
N ALA A 136 -23.54 3.53 -8.50
CA ALA A 136 -24.33 3.16 -9.68
C ALA A 136 -23.85 1.88 -10.40
N GLY A 137 -22.73 1.29 -9.98
CA GLY A 137 -22.14 0.09 -10.59
C GLY A 137 -20.65 0.20 -10.89
N THR A 138 -20.12 -0.79 -11.61
CA THR A 138 -18.68 -0.89 -11.93
C THR A 138 -18.38 -0.38 -13.33
N LYS A 139 -17.45 0.57 -13.45
CA LYS A 139 -16.87 1.00 -14.74
C LYS A 139 -15.54 0.30 -14.99
N ILE A 140 -15.42 -0.38 -16.13
CA ILE A 140 -14.14 -0.95 -16.58
C ILE A 140 -13.28 0.14 -17.22
N ILE A 141 -12.03 0.24 -16.79
CA ILE A 141 -11.05 1.22 -17.24
C ILE A 141 -10.02 0.53 -18.14
N LYS A 142 -9.81 1.08 -19.34
CA LYS A 142 -8.73 0.64 -20.24
C LYS A 142 -7.52 1.57 -20.08
N ASP A 143 -6.73 1.30 -19.04
CA ASP A 143 -5.49 2.04 -18.78
C ASP A 143 -4.32 1.46 -19.58
N ILE A 144 -4.06 2.06 -20.76
CA ILE A 144 -3.01 1.61 -21.66
C ILE A 144 -1.64 2.10 -21.18
N SER A 145 -1.57 3.33 -20.70
CA SER A 145 -0.32 4.02 -20.35
C SER A 145 0.28 3.50 -19.04
N GLY A 146 -0.54 3.32 -18.00
CA GLY A 146 -0.09 3.10 -16.62
C GLY A 146 0.85 4.21 -16.10
N ILE A 147 1.28 4.07 -14.85
CA ILE A 147 2.43 4.80 -14.28
C ILE A 147 3.47 3.84 -13.78
#